data_AF-A0A2B7YMQ9-F1
#
_entry.id   AF-A0A2B7YMQ9-F1
#
_cell.length_a   1.000
_cell.length_b   1.000
_cell.length_c   1.000
_cell.angle_alpha   90.00
_cell.angle_beta   90.00
_cell.angle_gamma   90.00
#
_symmetry.space_group_name_H-M   'P 1'
#
loop_
_entity.id
_entity.type
_entity.pdbx_description
1 polymer ?
#
loop_
_entity_poly.entity_id
_entity_poly.type
_entity_poly.pdbx_seq_one_letter_code
_entity_poly.pdbx_strand_id
1 'polypeptide(L)'
;MKDNINEIIKNIIEFMWKEYGVIIVFSNEKLIEKNQLAFYKSIIIEKREKLDIIKVNLNNINSYKKDLGINETKLFVLLHEIAHFLLLKAKYKQQEIYADLIAYFIIQELIFKENFINIISNILELIDFENFSKIDESISKDLKDISKLFIYKYRKFLKINK
;
A
#
# COMPACT_ATOMS: atom_id res chain seq x y z
N MET A 1 -7.03 -1.12 -22.17
CA MET A 1 -5.95 -2.11 -21.88
C MET A 1 -6.11 -2.50 -20.41
N LYS A 2 -6.14 -3.79 -20.06
CA LYS A 2 -6.36 -4.20 -18.66
C LYS A 2 -5.07 -3.99 -17.86
N ASP A 3 -5.16 -3.34 -16.71
CA ASP A 3 -4.03 -3.22 -15.79
C ASP A 3 -3.56 -4.60 -15.34
N ASN A 4 -2.27 -4.87 -15.45
CA ASN A 4 -1.68 -6.09 -14.91
C ASN A 4 -1.28 -5.85 -13.46
N ILE A 5 -2.20 -6.09 -12.53
CA ILE A 5 -2.00 -5.85 -11.10
C ILE A 5 -0.78 -6.59 -10.55
N ASN A 6 -0.51 -7.82 -11.01
CA ASN A 6 0.65 -8.59 -10.56
C ASN A 6 1.97 -7.93 -10.98
N GLU A 7 2.01 -7.38 -12.19
CA GLU A 7 3.17 -6.62 -12.67
C GLU A 7 3.34 -5.30 -11.90
N ILE A 8 2.23 -4.63 -11.55
CA ILE A 8 2.27 -3.44 -10.70
C ILE A 8 2.83 -3.79 -9.31
N ILE A 9 2.33 -4.86 -8.67
CA ILE A 9 2.82 -5.33 -7.37
C ILE A 9 4.31 -5.64 -7.44
N LYS A 10 4.76 -6.39 -8.46
CA LYS A 10 6.17 -6.73 -8.66
C LYS A 10 7.04 -5.48 -8.76
N ASN A 11 6.63 -4.51 -9.58
CA ASN A 11 7.36 -3.26 -9.76
C ASN A 11 7.40 -2.41 -8.48
N ILE A 12 6.32 -2.40 -7.69
CA ILE A 12 6.30 -1.73 -6.38
C ILE A 12 7.28 -2.40 -5.43
N ILE A 13 7.33 -3.74 -5.36
CA ILE A 13 8.27 -4.47 -4.50
C ILE A 13 9.72 -4.08 -4.85
N GLU A 14 10.05 -4.10 -6.15
CA GLU A 14 11.40 -3.76 -6.60
C GLU A 14 11.76 -2.30 -6.31
N PHE A 15 10.82 -1.38 -6.54
CA PHE A 15 10.98 0.03 -6.22
C PHE A 15 11.22 0.26 -4.73
N MET A 16 10.41 -0.36 -3.87
CA MET A 16 10.52 -0.21 -2.41
C MET A 16 11.85 -0.76 -1.88
N TRP A 17 12.35 -1.85 -2.46
CA TRP A 17 13.67 -2.36 -2.15
C TRP A 17 14.78 -1.38 -2.58
N LYS A 18 14.80 -0.99 -3.86
CA LYS A 18 15.91 -0.20 -4.43
C LYS A 18 15.96 1.25 -3.94
N GLU A 19 14.81 1.89 -3.72
CA GLU A 19 14.73 3.33 -3.39
C GLU A 19 14.57 3.59 -1.89
N TYR A 20 14.03 2.62 -1.14
CA TYR A 20 13.70 2.79 0.27
C TYR A 20 14.34 1.76 1.20
N GLY A 21 14.94 0.68 0.67
CA GLY A 21 15.50 -0.40 1.49
C GLY A 21 14.43 -1.19 2.25
N VAL A 22 13.16 -1.12 1.83
CA VAL A 22 12.05 -1.82 2.49
C VAL A 22 11.93 -3.22 1.91
N ILE A 23 11.96 -4.24 2.77
CA ILE A 23 11.76 -5.64 2.37
C ILE A 23 10.26 -5.95 2.40
N ILE A 24 9.71 -6.38 1.27
CA ILE A 24 8.32 -6.83 1.17
C ILE A 24 8.29 -8.34 0.96
N VAL A 25 7.58 -9.05 1.85
CA VAL A 25 7.45 -10.51 1.79
C VAL A 25 5.98 -10.90 1.71
N PHE A 26 5.61 -11.63 0.66
CA PHE A 26 4.32 -12.33 0.58
C PHE A 26 4.51 -13.75 1.10
N SER A 27 3.75 -14.13 2.13
CA SER A 27 3.92 -15.41 2.82
C SER A 27 2.60 -16.05 3.23
N ASN A 28 2.63 -17.35 3.48
CA ASN A 28 1.51 -18.13 4.01
C ASN A 28 1.61 -18.32 5.55
N GLU A 29 2.63 -17.76 6.18
CA GLU A 29 2.88 -17.92 7.60
C GLU A 29 1.84 -17.15 8.43
N LYS A 30 1.41 -17.76 9.54
CA LYS A 30 0.49 -17.10 10.47
C LYS A 30 1.15 -15.85 11.05
N LEU A 31 0.42 -14.73 10.99
CA LEU A 31 0.79 -13.50 11.67
C LEU A 31 0.47 -13.61 13.18
N ILE A 32 0.94 -12.64 13.96
CA ILE A 32 0.72 -12.58 15.41
C ILE A 32 -0.78 -12.59 15.70
N GLU A 33 -1.56 -11.82 14.93
CA GLU A 33 -3.01 -11.85 14.97
C GLU A 33 -3.57 -12.72 13.84
N LYS A 34 -4.49 -13.63 14.20
CA LYS A 34 -4.99 -14.68 13.28
C LYS A 34 -5.63 -14.13 12.00
N ASN A 35 -6.24 -12.94 12.05
CA ASN A 35 -7.01 -12.37 10.94
C ASN A 35 -6.29 -11.22 10.22
N GLN A 36 -5.08 -10.87 10.64
CA GLN A 36 -4.35 -9.74 10.07
C GLN A 36 -3.94 -10.04 8.61
N LEU A 37 -4.18 -9.10 7.69
CA LEU A 37 -3.86 -9.28 6.27
C LEU A 37 -2.40 -8.95 5.95
N ALA A 38 -1.83 -7.97 6.64
CA ALA A 38 -0.42 -7.61 6.56
C ALA A 38 0.03 -6.85 7.81
N PHE A 39 1.34 -6.63 7.92
CA PHE A 39 1.89 -5.68 8.87
C PHE A 39 3.14 -5.00 8.31
N TYR A 40 3.35 -3.76 8.71
CA TYR A 40 4.60 -3.03 8.64
C TYR A 40 5.34 -3.05 9.99
N LYS A 41 6.65 -3.30 9.95
CA LYS A 41 7.53 -3.25 11.14
C LYS A 41 8.88 -2.64 10.81
N SER A 42 9.32 -1.71 11.66
CA SER A 42 10.68 -1.18 11.65
C SER A 42 11.49 -1.83 12.77
N ILE A 43 12.64 -2.42 12.44
CA ILE A 43 13.53 -3.15 13.37
C ILE A 43 14.87 -2.42 13.42
N ILE A 44 15.41 -2.19 14.62
CA ILE A 44 16.76 -1.67 14.79
C ILE A 44 17.72 -2.86 14.77
N ILE A 45 18.60 -2.95 13.77
CA ILE A 45 19.60 -4.03 13.65
C ILE A 45 20.89 -3.62 14.36
N GLU A 46 21.34 -2.39 14.16
CA GLU A 46 22.49 -1.79 14.85
C GLU A 46 22.16 -0.37 15.33
N LYS A 47 23.04 0.26 16.13
CA LYS A 47 22.81 1.60 16.73
C LYS A 47 22.35 2.68 15.72
N ARG A 48 22.58 2.49 14.42
CA ARG A 48 22.19 3.44 13.35
C ARG A 48 21.43 2.82 12.18
N GLU A 49 21.31 1.49 12.11
CA GLU A 49 20.67 0.81 10.98
C GLU A 49 19.28 0.32 11.36
N LYS A 50 18.30 0.75 10.57
CA LYS A 50 16.92 0.28 10.66
C LYS A 50 16.59 -0.55 9.43
N LEU A 51 15.94 -1.68 9.67
CA LEU A 51 15.36 -2.51 8.65
C LEU A 51 13.84 -2.41 8.70
N ASP A 52 13.27 -1.98 7.60
CA ASP A 52 11.83 -1.85 7.42
C ASP A 52 11.31 -3.06 6.64
N ILE A 53 10.32 -3.75 7.20
CA ILE A 53 9.74 -4.97 6.62
C ILE A 53 8.22 -4.81 6.53
N ILE A 54 7.67 -5.12 5.36
CA ILE A 54 6.23 -5.32 5.16
C ILE A 54 6.01 -6.80 4.89
N LYS A 55 5.15 -7.44 5.68
CA LYS A 55 4.77 -8.84 5.47
C LYS A 55 3.29 -8.94 5.14
N VAL A 56 2.98 -9.46 3.96
CA VAL A 56 1.61 -9.69 3.48
C VAL A 56 1.26 -11.18 3.63
N ASN A 57 0.13 -11.47 4.26
CA ASN A 57 -0.34 -12.84 4.49
C ASN A 57 -1.33 -13.27 3.40
N LEU A 58 -0.85 -14.13 2.51
CA LEU A 58 -1.62 -14.65 1.39
C LEU A 58 -2.77 -15.56 1.83
N ASN A 59 -2.58 -16.39 2.86
CA ASN A 59 -3.63 -17.26 3.38
C ASN A 59 -4.80 -16.47 3.92
N ASN A 60 -4.52 -15.40 4.67
CA ASN A 60 -5.55 -14.54 5.23
C ASN A 60 -6.26 -13.75 4.12
N ILE A 61 -5.54 -13.22 3.13
CA ILE A 61 -6.16 -12.57 1.97
C ILE A 61 -7.06 -13.53 1.18
N ASN A 62 -6.60 -14.74 0.89
CA ASN A 62 -7.40 -15.75 0.17
C ASN A 62 -8.60 -16.24 0.99
N SER A 63 -8.50 -16.24 2.32
CA SER A 63 -9.63 -16.56 3.20
C SER A 63 -10.64 -15.42 3.28
N TYR A 64 -10.16 -14.18 3.20
CA TYR A 64 -10.96 -12.96 3.21
C TYR A 64 -11.74 -12.77 1.90
N LYS A 65 -11.09 -12.96 0.75
CA LYS A 65 -11.71 -12.95 -0.59
C LYS A 65 -11.76 -14.34 -1.19
N LYS A 66 -12.95 -14.96 -1.23
CA LYS A 66 -13.12 -16.35 -1.68
C LYS A 66 -13.16 -16.54 -3.20
N ASP A 67 -13.59 -15.55 -3.98
CA ASP A 67 -13.90 -15.77 -5.41
C ASP A 67 -13.24 -14.77 -6.39
N LEU A 68 -13.44 -13.46 -6.20
CA LEU A 68 -12.94 -12.39 -7.10
C LEU A 68 -12.29 -11.26 -6.29
N GLY A 69 -11.35 -10.52 -6.91
CA GLY A 69 -10.71 -9.36 -6.29
C GLY A 69 -9.43 -9.66 -5.50
N ILE A 70 -8.91 -10.90 -5.51
CA ILE A 70 -7.74 -11.28 -4.70
C ILE A 70 -6.51 -10.41 -5.03
N ASN A 71 -6.28 -10.09 -6.30
CA ASN A 71 -5.11 -9.29 -6.69
C ASN A 71 -5.29 -7.82 -6.33
N GLU A 72 -6.50 -7.31 -6.46
CA GLU A 72 -6.92 -5.97 -6.02
C GLU A 72 -6.73 -5.83 -4.51
N THR A 73 -7.16 -6.82 -3.73
CA THR A 73 -6.93 -6.88 -2.28
C THR A 73 -5.44 -6.92 -1.96
N LYS A 74 -4.64 -7.74 -2.65
CA LYS A 74 -3.17 -7.77 -2.45
C LYS A 74 -2.54 -6.41 -2.72
N LEU A 75 -2.94 -5.74 -3.80
CA LEU A 75 -2.44 -4.42 -4.15
C LEU A 75 -2.81 -3.40 -3.08
N PHE A 76 -4.08 -3.35 -2.66
CA PHE A 76 -4.53 -2.41 -1.64
C PHE A 76 -3.84 -2.63 -0.31
N VAL A 77 -3.81 -3.87 0.19
CA VAL A 77 -3.14 -4.21 1.46
C VAL A 77 -1.65 -3.86 1.41
N LEU A 78 -0.97 -4.12 0.30
CA LEU A 78 0.42 -3.70 0.14
C LEU A 78 0.56 -2.17 0.20
N LEU A 79 -0.29 -1.44 -0.51
CA LEU A 79 -0.25 0.02 -0.54
C LEU A 79 -0.62 0.65 0.81
N HIS A 80 -1.50 0.02 1.58
CA HIS A 80 -1.84 0.40 2.95
C HIS A 80 -0.63 0.36 3.87
N GLU A 81 0.11 -0.76 3.87
CA GLU A 81 1.33 -0.88 4.67
C GLU A 81 2.45 0.06 4.19
N ILE A 82 2.55 0.28 2.87
CA ILE A 82 3.44 1.31 2.33
C ILE A 82 3.01 2.70 2.82
N ALA A 83 1.71 2.97 2.93
CA ALA A 83 1.22 4.24 3.43
C ALA A 83 1.61 4.47 4.91
N HIS A 84 1.56 3.45 5.76
CA HIS A 84 2.12 3.52 7.12
C HIS A 84 3.61 3.88 7.13
N PHE A 85 4.39 3.24 6.25
CA PHE A 85 5.80 3.58 6.05
C PHE A 85 5.98 5.04 5.60
N LEU A 86 5.17 5.53 4.65
CA LEU A 86 5.23 6.90 4.15
C LEU A 86 4.87 7.92 5.23
N LEU A 87 3.82 7.66 6.03
CA LEU A 87 3.44 8.48 7.18
C LEU A 87 4.60 8.56 8.18
N LEU A 88 5.28 7.45 8.46
CA LEU A 88 6.42 7.43 9.38
C LEU A 88 7.57 8.27 8.82
N LYS A 89 7.89 8.11 7.54
CA LYS A 89 8.96 8.85 6.85
C LYS A 89 8.67 10.35 6.79
N ALA A 90 7.41 10.73 6.64
CA ALA A 90 6.94 12.12 6.66
C ALA A 90 6.82 12.70 8.09
N LYS A 91 7.07 11.90 9.13
CA LYS A 91 6.83 12.25 10.56
C LYS A 91 5.37 12.66 10.81
N TYR A 92 4.45 12.06 10.08
CA TYR A 92 3.02 12.28 10.22
C TYR A 92 2.42 11.34 11.28
N LYS A 93 1.25 11.72 11.81
CA LYS A 93 0.53 10.90 12.77
C LYS A 93 0.10 9.57 12.11
N GLN A 94 0.34 8.46 12.80
CA GLN A 94 -0.09 7.13 12.38
C GLN A 94 -1.58 6.95 12.69
N GLN A 95 -2.40 6.82 11.65
CA GLN A 95 -3.82 6.49 11.73
C GLN A 95 -4.19 5.61 10.54
N GLU A 96 -4.98 4.55 10.77
CA GLU A 96 -5.43 3.63 9.71
C GLU A 96 -6.09 4.38 8.57
N ILE A 97 -6.99 5.33 8.89
CA ILE A 97 -7.70 6.09 7.87
C ILE A 97 -6.80 6.99 7.01
N TYR A 98 -5.64 7.40 7.54
CA TYR A 98 -4.66 8.15 6.74
C TYR A 98 -3.91 7.22 5.80
N ALA A 99 -3.63 5.99 6.24
CA ALA A 99 -3.03 4.96 5.39
C ALA A 99 -3.99 4.53 4.27
N ASP A 100 -5.28 4.32 4.60
CA ASP A 100 -6.34 4.04 3.62
C ASP A 100 -6.43 5.13 2.55
N LEU A 101 -6.44 6.40 2.97
CA LEU A 101 -6.58 7.52 2.05
C LEU A 101 -5.36 7.70 1.14
N ILE A 102 -4.15 7.50 1.66
CA ILE A 102 -2.92 7.50 0.86
C ILE A 102 -2.96 6.33 -0.15
N ALA A 103 -3.29 5.13 0.30
CA ALA A 103 -3.38 3.95 -0.56
C ALA A 103 -4.40 4.17 -1.69
N TYR A 104 -5.57 4.74 -1.36
CA TYR A 104 -6.60 5.13 -2.32
C TYR A 104 -6.07 6.13 -3.37
N PHE A 105 -5.40 7.20 -2.94
CA PHE A 105 -4.80 8.17 -3.88
C PHE A 105 -3.72 7.55 -4.76
N ILE A 106 -2.91 6.63 -4.23
CA ILE A 106 -1.89 5.92 -5.01
C ILE A 106 -2.57 5.02 -6.07
N ILE A 107 -3.60 4.25 -5.71
CA ILE A 107 -4.34 3.41 -6.67
C ILE A 107 -4.94 4.27 -7.78
N GLN A 108 -5.53 5.41 -7.43
CA GLN A 108 -6.13 6.35 -8.39
C GLN A 108 -5.13 6.82 -9.45
N GLU A 109 -3.85 6.95 -9.09
CA GLU A 109 -2.77 7.37 -9.99
C GLU A 109 -2.07 6.22 -10.73
N LEU A 110 -2.16 4.99 -10.22
CA LEU A 110 -1.53 3.81 -10.80
C LEU A 110 -2.39 3.11 -11.85
N ILE A 111 -3.70 3.16 -11.68
CA ILE A 111 -4.68 2.37 -12.44
C ILE A 111 -5.35 3.23 -13.52
N PHE A 112 -5.60 2.65 -14.70
CA PHE A 112 -6.37 3.35 -15.72
C PHE A 112 -7.78 3.66 -15.22
N LYS A 113 -8.27 4.87 -15.52
CA LYS A 113 -9.58 5.37 -15.06
C LYS A 113 -10.74 4.38 -15.31
N GLU A 114 -10.71 3.67 -16.42
CA GLU A 114 -11.71 2.65 -16.80
C GLU A 114 -11.71 1.42 -15.88
N ASN A 115 -10.55 1.04 -15.34
CA ASN A 115 -10.40 -0.11 -14.44
C ASN A 115 -10.55 0.29 -12.96
N PHE A 116 -10.39 1.58 -12.64
CA PHE A 116 -10.39 2.07 -11.26
C PHE A 116 -11.68 1.72 -10.50
N ILE A 117 -12.85 1.96 -11.12
CA ILE A 117 -14.14 1.69 -10.48
C ILE A 117 -14.27 0.21 -10.11
N ASN A 118 -13.87 -0.69 -11.02
CA ASN A 118 -13.91 -2.14 -10.79
C ASN A 118 -12.94 -2.57 -9.68
N ILE A 119 -11.77 -1.95 -9.63
CA ILE A 119 -10.78 -2.24 -8.58
C ILE A 119 -11.31 -1.79 -7.22
N ILE A 120 -11.80 -0.55 -7.11
CA ILE A 120 -12.36 -0.02 -5.86
C ILE A 120 -13.57 -0.84 -5.42
N SER A 121 -14.48 -1.21 -6.32
CA SER A 121 -15.63 -2.04 -5.95
C SER A 121 -15.23 -3.41 -5.40
N ASN A 122 -14.09 -3.96 -5.84
CA ASN A 122 -13.58 -5.23 -5.34
C ASN A 122 -12.93 -5.13 -3.96
N ILE A 123 -12.62 -3.93 -3.46
CA ILE A 123 -11.94 -3.72 -2.17
C ILE A 123 -12.68 -2.75 -1.26
N LEU A 124 -13.93 -2.40 -1.58
CA LEU A 124 -14.67 -1.33 -0.92
C LEU A 124 -14.82 -1.61 0.58
N GLU A 125 -14.93 -2.87 0.97
CA GLU A 125 -15.04 -3.29 2.36
C GLU A 125 -13.75 -3.11 3.19
N LEU A 126 -12.61 -2.86 2.54
CA LEU A 126 -11.31 -2.60 3.19
C LEU A 126 -11.07 -1.11 3.40
N ILE A 127 -11.91 -0.24 2.82
CA ILE A 127 -11.70 1.22 2.82
C ILE A 127 -12.79 1.88 3.66
N ASP A 128 -12.38 2.65 4.66
CA ASP A 128 -13.29 3.43 5.49
C ASP A 128 -13.71 4.76 4.82
N PHE A 129 -14.47 4.64 3.73
CA PHE A 129 -14.97 5.80 2.97
C PHE A 129 -15.84 6.74 3.80
N GLU A 130 -16.59 6.22 4.78
CA GLU A 130 -17.46 7.03 5.62
C GLU A 130 -16.65 8.07 6.40
N ASN A 131 -15.51 7.66 6.95
CA ASN A 131 -14.69 8.53 7.76
C ASN A 131 -13.75 9.41 6.94
N PHE A 132 -13.57 9.19 5.63
CA PHE A 132 -12.78 10.10 4.77
C PHE A 132 -13.32 11.52 4.81
N SER A 133 -14.65 11.68 4.84
CA SER A 133 -15.32 12.97 4.94
C SER A 133 -15.04 13.72 6.25
N LYS A 134 -14.57 13.02 7.28
CA LYS A 134 -14.25 13.57 8.61
C LYS A 134 -12.79 13.98 8.73
N ILE A 135 -11.96 13.72 7.72
CA ILE A 135 -10.57 14.16 7.69
C ILE A 135 -10.55 15.64 7.31
N ASP A 136 -9.87 16.44 8.12
CA ASP A 136 -9.67 17.87 7.85
C ASP A 136 -9.08 18.10 6.45
N GLU A 137 -9.56 19.12 5.73
CA GLU A 137 -9.14 19.38 4.35
C GLU A 137 -7.63 19.64 4.23
N SER A 138 -7.03 20.32 5.22
CA SER A 138 -5.58 20.57 5.23
C SER A 138 -4.79 19.27 5.37
N ILE A 139 -5.26 18.35 6.23
CA ILE A 139 -4.67 17.02 6.39
C ILE A 139 -4.84 16.20 5.11
N SER A 140 -6.05 16.20 4.53
CA SER A 140 -6.33 15.50 3.27
C SER A 140 -5.39 15.96 2.13
N LYS A 141 -5.10 17.26 2.06
CA LYS A 141 -4.16 17.82 1.11
C LYS A 141 -2.72 17.33 1.35
N ASP A 142 -2.25 17.31 2.59
CA ASP A 142 -0.93 16.79 2.94
C ASP A 142 -0.78 15.32 2.53
N LEU A 143 -1.78 14.49 2.86
CA LEU A 143 -1.80 13.06 2.52
C LEU A 143 -1.78 12.85 1.00
N LYS A 144 -2.48 13.71 0.25
CA LYS A 144 -2.44 13.71 -1.21
C LYS A 144 -1.06 14.08 -1.76
N ASP A 145 -0.38 15.05 -1.14
CA ASP A 145 0.96 15.46 -1.56
C ASP A 145 2.03 14.39 -1.24
N ILE A 146 1.91 13.69 -0.10
CA ILE A 146 2.70 12.48 0.21
C ILE A 146 2.52 11.42 -0.91
N SER A 147 1.27 11.16 -1.28
CA SER A 147 0.92 10.19 -2.33
C SER A 147 1.51 10.57 -3.69
N LYS A 148 1.41 11.85 -4.07
CA LYS A 148 2.00 12.36 -5.34
C LYS A 148 3.51 12.22 -5.36
N LEU A 149 4.19 12.50 -4.25
CA LEU A 149 5.65 12.39 -4.18
C LEU A 149 6.10 10.92 -4.36
N PHE A 150 5.36 9.97 -3.76
CA PHE A 150 5.57 8.55 -3.97
C PHE A 150 5.39 8.17 -5.46
N ILE A 151 4.27 8.56 -6.07
CA ILE A 151 3.97 8.28 -7.48
C ILE A 151 5.03 8.89 -8.42
N TYR A 152 5.47 10.11 -8.15
CA TYR A 152 6.52 10.77 -8.94
C TYR A 152 7.80 9.94 -8.95
N LYS A 153 8.28 9.51 -7.77
CA LYS A 153 9.48 8.68 -7.64
C LYS A 153 9.29 7.31 -8.29
N TYR A 154 8.13 6.67 -8.08
CA TYR A 154 7.80 5.38 -8.70
C TYR A 154 7.81 5.47 -10.23
N ARG A 155 7.16 6.48 -10.82
CA ARG A 155 7.16 6.68 -12.28
C ARG A 155 8.57 6.99 -12.82
N LYS A 156 9.39 7.72 -12.06
CA LYS A 156 10.80 7.96 -12.41
C LYS A 156 11.60 6.65 -12.41
N PHE A 157 11.43 5.82 -11.39
CA PHE A 157 12.05 4.50 -11.29
C PHE A 157 11.70 3.60 -12.49
N LEU A 158 10.41 3.54 -12.85
CA LEU A 158 9.95 2.76 -14.00
C LEU A 158 10.54 3.22 -15.33
N LYS A 159 10.84 4.51 -15.51
CA LYS A 159 11.44 5.03 -16.74
C LYS A 159 12.93 4.69 -16.85
N ILE A 160 13.63 4.54 -15.72
CA ILE A 160 15.07 4.25 -15.69
C ILE A 160 15.32 2.75 -15.87
N ASN A 161 14.38 1.90 -15.41
CA ASN A 161 14.52 0.44 -15.42
C ASN A 161 13.66 -0.26 -16.49
N LYS A 162 13.19 0.48 -17.51
CA LYS A 162 12.59 -0.06 -18.74
C LYS A 162 13.59 -0.01 -19.87
#